data_AF-T1AG51-F1
#
_entry.id   AF-T1AG51-F1
#
_cell.length_a   1.000
_cell.length_b   1.000
_cell.length_c   1.000
_cell.angle_alpha   90.00
_cell.angle_beta   90.00
_cell.angle_gamma   90.00
#
_symmetry.space_group_name_H-M   'P 1'
#
loop_
_entity.id
_entity.type
_entity.pdbx_description
1 polymer ?
#
loop_
_entity_poly.entity_id
_entity_poly.type
_entity_poly.pdbx_seq_one_letter_code
_entity_poly.pdbx_strand_id
1 'polypeptide(L)'
;LELIEVPEGVRERFSARSAQVEAALADRGLDRGSASPDAKQAAALSTRATKGEIDHAALAARWRADAHALGYDPDRAAPAPAWPDPDARRVAAEAAVKQAAESLAERDARFSARASNTRPDCSAKAAPTARRSAPPSPMPPRMANWRNGPC
;
A
#
# COMPACT_ATOMS: atom_id res chain seq x y z
N LEU A 1 3.92 11.55 1.83
CA LEU A 1 3.90 11.61 0.35
C LEU A 1 3.25 12.92 -0.01
N GLU A 2 3.87 13.69 -0.90
CA GLU A 2 3.44 15.03 -1.30
C GLU A 2 3.40 15.08 -2.84
N LEU A 3 2.59 15.98 -3.40
CA LEU A 3 2.55 16.22 -4.84
C LEU A 3 3.79 17.01 -5.27
N ILE A 4 4.50 16.54 -6.30
CA ILE A 4 5.76 17.14 -6.77
C ILE A 4 5.50 18.53 -7.36
N GLU A 5 4.35 18.71 -7.98
CA GLU A 5 3.91 19.94 -8.62
C GLU A 5 3.54 21.06 -7.62
N VAL A 6 3.40 20.76 -6.33
CA VAL A 6 3.05 21.75 -5.31
C VAL A 6 4.33 22.27 -4.63
N PRO A 7 4.69 23.55 -4.82
CA PRO A 7 5.89 24.13 -4.22
C PRO A 7 5.85 24.14 -2.69
N GLU A 8 7.02 24.08 -2.05
CA GLU A 8 7.15 24.11 -0.59
C GLU A 8 6.53 25.36 0.03
N GLY A 9 6.79 26.55 -0.52
CA GLY A 9 6.22 27.80 0.00
C GLY A 9 4.68 27.83 -0.04
N VAL A 10 4.05 27.13 -1.00
CA VAL A 10 2.60 26.95 -1.02
C VAL A 10 2.16 26.06 0.14
N ARG A 11 2.82 24.92 0.33
CA ARG A 11 2.53 23.99 1.44
C ARG A 11 2.66 24.69 2.80
N GLU A 12 3.72 25.47 2.99
CA GLU A 12 3.95 26.24 4.21
C GLU A 12 2.84 27.26 4.46
N ARG A 13 2.46 28.03 3.43
CA ARG A 13 1.37 29.03 3.52
C ARG A 13 0.06 28.41 4.00
N PHE A 14 -0.28 27.22 3.52
CA PHE A 14 -1.50 26.51 3.91
C PHE A 14 -1.36 25.69 5.20
N SER A 15 -0.18 25.66 5.82
CA SER A 15 0.12 24.90 7.05
C SER A 15 0.04 25.72 8.33
N ALA A 16 -0.88 26.70 8.40
CA ALA A 16 -1.00 27.65 9.50
C ALA A 16 -1.08 26.99 10.90
N ARG A 17 -1.83 25.88 11.03
CA ARG A 17 -1.93 25.17 12.32
C ARG A 17 -0.62 24.50 12.72
N SER A 18 0.13 23.95 11.76
CA SER A 18 1.45 23.39 12.05
C SER A 18 2.37 24.47 12.61
N ALA A 19 2.41 25.65 11.99
CA ALA A 19 3.19 26.79 12.47
C ALA A 19 2.79 27.24 13.88
N GLN A 20 1.48 27.25 14.20
CA GLN A 20 1.02 27.56 15.56
C GLN A 20 1.51 26.53 16.59
N VAL A 21 1.51 25.25 16.23
CA VAL A 21 2.02 24.18 17.11
C VAL A 21 3.53 24.31 17.30
N GLU A 22 4.29 24.59 16.24
CA GLU A 22 5.73 24.84 16.36
C GLU A 22 6.01 26.03 17.28
N ALA A 23 5.30 27.14 17.11
CA ALA A 23 5.43 28.32 17.97
C ALA A 23 5.14 27.97 19.44
N ALA A 24 4.06 27.24 19.72
CA ALA A 24 3.72 26.83 21.08
C ALA A 24 4.72 25.84 21.69
N LEU A 25 5.44 25.06 20.88
CA LEU A 25 6.56 24.23 21.35
C LEU A 25 7.80 25.10 21.61
N ALA A 26 8.10 26.03 20.71
CA ALA A 26 9.22 26.95 20.83
C ALA A 26 9.12 27.86 22.07
N ASP A 27 7.91 28.31 22.42
CA ASP A 27 7.64 29.07 23.66
C ASP A 27 8.01 28.28 24.93
N ARG A 28 8.08 26.95 24.84
CA ARG A 28 8.49 26.03 25.91
C ARG A 28 9.96 25.60 25.78
N GLY A 29 10.71 26.19 24.85
CA GLY A 29 12.09 25.83 24.55
C GLY A 29 12.26 24.47 23.87
N LEU A 30 11.18 23.94 23.28
CA LEU A 30 11.17 22.65 22.59
C LEU A 30 11.02 22.84 21.08
N ASP A 31 11.55 21.88 20.33
CA ASP A 31 11.28 21.74 18.91
C ASP A 31 10.55 20.41 18.64
N ARG A 32 10.04 20.21 17.43
CA ARG A 32 9.28 19.01 17.08
C ARG A 32 10.09 17.71 17.09
N GLY A 33 11.41 17.77 16.98
CA GLY A 33 12.32 16.64 17.13
C GLY A 33 12.61 16.31 18.60
N SER A 34 12.80 17.32 19.44
CA SER A 34 13.16 17.18 20.86
C SER A 34 11.97 17.02 21.80
N ALA A 35 10.77 17.46 21.42
CA ALA A 35 9.58 17.35 22.26
C ALA A 35 9.13 15.89 22.46
N SER A 36 8.65 15.58 23.67
CA SER A 36 7.97 14.32 23.97
C SER A 36 6.61 14.23 23.25
N PRO A 37 6.05 13.02 23.06
CA PRO A 37 4.70 12.85 22.50
C PRO A 37 3.64 13.64 23.26
N ASP A 38 3.69 13.64 24.59
CA ASP A 38 2.74 14.37 25.44
C ASP A 38 2.85 15.88 25.26
N ALA A 39 4.08 16.41 25.15
CA ALA A 39 4.31 17.83 24.91
C ALA A 39 3.75 18.27 23.55
N LYS A 40 3.92 17.44 22.50
CA LYS A 40 3.35 17.69 21.16
C LYS A 40 1.82 17.68 21.20
N GLN A 41 1.21 16.74 21.91
CA GLN A 41 -0.24 16.68 22.07
C GLN A 41 -0.78 17.89 22.83
N ALA A 42 -0.14 18.27 23.94
CA ALA A 42 -0.51 19.45 24.71
C ALA A 42 -0.42 20.73 23.87
N ALA A 43 0.66 20.90 23.08
CA ALA A 43 0.80 22.02 22.16
C ALA A 43 -0.32 22.05 21.10
N ALA A 44 -0.62 20.90 20.48
CA ALA A 44 -1.67 20.76 19.46
C ALA A 44 -3.09 21.06 19.97
N LEU A 45 -3.36 20.77 21.24
CA LEU A 45 -4.63 21.08 21.90
C LEU A 45 -4.70 22.55 22.31
N SER A 46 -3.62 23.10 22.88
CA SER A 46 -3.58 24.50 23.33
C SER A 46 -3.74 25.52 22.19
N THR A 47 -3.34 25.15 20.98
CA THR A 47 -3.41 26.00 19.77
C THR A 47 -4.75 25.87 19.03
N ARG A 48 -5.67 25.05 19.53
CA ARG A 48 -6.96 24.82 18.87
C ARG A 48 -7.91 25.99 19.10
N ALA A 49 -8.10 26.81 18.08
CA ALA A 49 -9.15 27.81 18.07
C ALA A 49 -10.55 27.16 17.97
N THR A 50 -11.55 27.83 18.53
CA THR A 50 -12.97 27.48 18.36
C THR A 50 -13.39 27.68 16.91
N LYS A 51 -14.19 26.75 16.38
CA LYS A 51 -14.72 26.85 15.01
C LYS A 51 -15.79 27.95 14.97
N GLY A 52 -15.55 29.00 14.20
CA GLY A 52 -16.55 30.01 13.87
C GLY A 52 -17.33 29.67 12.60
N GLU A 53 -18.38 30.46 12.34
CA GLU A 53 -19.03 30.50 11.03
C GLU A 53 -18.12 31.24 10.03
N ILE A 54 -17.93 30.67 8.85
CA ILE A 54 -17.08 31.22 7.80
C ILE A 54 -17.85 31.07 6.49
N ASP A 55 -17.91 32.13 5.68
CA ASP A 55 -18.41 32.02 4.31
C ASP A 55 -17.44 31.18 3.47
N HIS A 56 -17.93 30.06 2.96
CA HIS A 56 -17.17 29.11 2.16
C HIS A 56 -16.75 29.70 0.80
N ALA A 57 -17.57 30.56 0.21
CA ALA A 57 -17.26 31.18 -1.08
C ALA A 57 -16.10 32.18 -0.93
N ALA A 58 -16.18 33.05 0.07
CA ALA A 58 -15.09 33.96 0.42
C ALA A 58 -13.81 33.23 0.84
N LEU A 59 -13.93 32.11 1.56
CA LEU A 59 -12.79 31.26 1.94
C LEU A 59 -12.08 30.70 0.70
N ALA A 60 -12.82 30.10 -0.23
CA ALA A 60 -12.27 29.54 -1.45
C ALA A 60 -11.64 30.63 -2.35
N ALA A 61 -12.27 31.80 -2.46
CA ALA A 61 -11.72 32.94 -3.20
C ALA A 61 -10.37 33.38 -2.60
N ARG A 62 -10.29 33.47 -1.26
CA ARG A 62 -9.04 33.81 -0.56
C ARG A 62 -7.95 32.77 -0.80
N TRP A 63 -8.28 31.48 -0.76
CA TRP A 63 -7.30 30.43 -1.02
C TRP A 63 -6.73 30.48 -2.43
N ARG A 64 -7.56 30.73 -3.45
CA ARG A 64 -7.05 30.94 -4.82
C ARG A 64 -6.13 32.16 -4.89
N ALA A 65 -6.52 33.28 -4.28
CA ALA A 65 -5.69 34.48 -4.26
C ALA A 65 -4.33 34.23 -3.57
N ASP A 66 -4.32 33.56 -2.42
CA ASP A 66 -3.09 33.19 -1.70
C ASP A 66 -2.19 32.27 -2.54
N ALA A 67 -2.78 31.30 -3.25
CA ALA A 67 -2.05 30.41 -4.15
C ALA A 67 -1.43 31.16 -5.33
N HIS A 68 -2.21 32.02 -6.01
CA HIS A 68 -1.74 32.82 -7.14
C HIS A 68 -0.64 33.79 -6.73
N ALA A 69 -0.72 34.38 -5.53
CA ALA A 69 0.33 35.24 -5.00
C ALA A 69 1.68 34.51 -4.83
N LEU A 70 1.65 33.19 -4.66
CA LEU A 70 2.84 32.32 -4.60
C LEU A 70 3.21 31.72 -5.96
N GLY A 71 2.60 32.18 -7.05
CA GLY A 71 2.85 31.68 -8.40
C GLY A 71 2.29 30.29 -8.69
N TYR A 72 1.40 29.78 -7.82
CA TYR A 72 0.73 28.49 -8.01
C TYR A 72 -0.69 28.72 -8.50
N ASP A 73 -1.04 28.07 -9.61
CA ASP A 73 -2.40 28.08 -10.15
C ASP A 73 -3.10 26.77 -9.77
N PRO A 74 -4.02 26.78 -8.79
CA PRO A 74 -4.72 25.57 -8.33
C PRO A 74 -5.75 25.06 -9.36
N ASP A 75 -6.20 25.92 -10.27
CA ASP A 75 -7.19 25.56 -11.29
C ASP A 75 -6.51 25.08 -12.59
N ARG A 76 -5.17 25.13 -12.65
CA ARG A 76 -4.40 24.56 -13.75
C ARG A 76 -4.60 23.05 -13.76
N ALA A 77 -5.23 22.55 -14.83
CA ALA A 77 -5.35 21.12 -15.04
C ALA A 77 -3.96 20.48 -15.11
N ALA A 78 -3.66 19.60 -14.14
CA ALA A 78 -2.55 18.68 -14.30
C ALA A 78 -2.84 17.81 -15.53
N PRO A 79 -1.81 17.49 -16.35
CA PRO A 79 -2.00 16.50 -17.40
C PRO A 79 -2.51 15.22 -16.75
N ALA A 80 -3.59 14.67 -17.29
CA ALA A 80 -4.12 13.41 -16.81
C ALA A 80 -2.97 12.38 -16.82
N PRO A 81 -2.80 11.59 -15.76
CA PRO A 81 -1.79 10.54 -15.77
C PRO A 81 -1.98 9.69 -17.02
N ALA A 82 -0.91 9.54 -17.79
CA ALA A 82 -0.91 8.73 -19.00
C ALA A 82 -1.04 7.27 -18.59
N TRP A 83 -2.27 6.84 -18.42
CA TRP A 83 -2.64 5.46 -18.26
C TRP A 83 -2.36 4.75 -19.60
N PRO A 84 -1.53 3.69 -19.63
CA PRO A 84 -1.33 2.96 -20.88
C PRO A 84 -2.68 2.49 -21.41
N ASP A 85 -2.83 2.53 -22.73
CA ASP A 85 -4.03 2.10 -23.43
C ASP A 85 -4.47 0.69 -22.95
N PRO A 86 -5.76 0.47 -22.61
CA PRO A 86 -6.21 -0.80 -22.07
C PRO A 86 -5.88 -2.00 -22.96
N ASP A 87 -5.97 -1.85 -24.29
CA ASP A 87 -5.63 -2.92 -25.22
C ASP A 87 -4.11 -3.17 -25.24
N ALA A 88 -3.30 -2.11 -25.25
CA ALA A 88 -1.85 -2.23 -25.10
C ALA A 88 -1.44 -2.95 -23.80
N ARG A 89 -2.14 -2.68 -22.68
CA ARG A 89 -1.91 -3.42 -21.41
C ARG A 89 -2.28 -4.89 -21.53
N ARG A 90 -3.40 -5.22 -22.19
CA ARG A 90 -3.83 -6.61 -22.39
C ARG A 90 -2.78 -7.38 -23.19
N VAL A 91 -2.31 -6.82 -24.31
CA VAL A 91 -1.28 -7.43 -25.14
C VAL A 91 0.03 -7.64 -24.36
N ALA A 92 0.45 -6.64 -23.58
CA ALA A 92 1.64 -6.76 -22.74
C ALA A 92 1.50 -7.85 -21.67
N ALA A 93 0.32 -7.96 -21.05
CA ALA A 93 0.03 -9.00 -20.06
C ALA A 93 0.03 -10.41 -20.69
N GLU A 94 -0.59 -10.58 -21.85
CA GLU A 94 -0.60 -11.85 -22.58
C GLU A 94 0.82 -12.28 -22.98
N ALA A 95 1.64 -11.35 -23.47
CA ALA A 95 3.03 -11.61 -23.80
C ALA A 95 3.86 -12.01 -22.57
N ALA A 96 3.67 -11.34 -21.44
CA ALA A 96 4.36 -11.67 -20.19
C ALA A 96 3.97 -13.06 -19.66
N VAL A 97 2.68 -13.43 -19.74
CA VAL A 97 2.21 -14.77 -19.36
C VAL A 97 2.80 -15.84 -20.27
N LYS A 98 2.83 -15.61 -21.58
CA LYS A 98 3.45 -16.53 -22.54
C LYS A 98 4.93 -16.74 -22.23
N GLN A 99 5.69 -15.67 -22.01
CA GLN A 99 7.10 -15.74 -21.67
C GLN A 99 7.33 -16.51 -20.35
N ALA A 100 6.48 -16.29 -19.35
CA ALA A 100 6.55 -17.02 -18.09
C ALA A 100 6.27 -18.52 -18.27
N ALA A 101 5.30 -18.88 -19.11
CA ALA A 101 4.98 -20.27 -19.43
C ALA A 101 6.16 -20.97 -20.14
N GLU A 102 6.78 -20.31 -21.11
CA GLU A 102 7.97 -20.82 -21.81
C GLU A 102 9.15 -21.03 -20.83
N SER A 103 9.41 -20.04 -19.98
CA SER A 103 10.48 -20.11 -18.97
C SER A 103 10.23 -21.22 -17.93
N LEU A 104 8.97 -21.50 -17.59
CA LEU A 104 8.60 -22.59 -16.69
C LEU A 104 8.76 -23.95 -17.36
N ALA A 105 8.27 -24.10 -18.59
CA ALA A 105 8.39 -25.33 -19.37
C ALA A 105 9.87 -25.73 -19.59
N GLU A 106 10.74 -24.74 -19.81
CA GLU A 106 12.19 -24.97 -19.92
C GLU A 106 12.80 -25.56 -18.63
N ARG A 107 12.36 -25.09 -17.45
CA ARG A 107 12.81 -25.63 -16.16
C ARG A 107 12.26 -27.03 -15.92
N ASP A 108 10.98 -27.25 -16.18
CA ASP A 108 10.35 -28.56 -16.00
C ASP A 108 10.98 -29.61 -16.91
N ALA A 109 11.33 -29.26 -18.15
CA ALA A 109 12.07 -30.15 -19.06
C ALA A 109 13.44 -30.56 -18.48
N ARG A 110 14.18 -29.62 -17.86
CA ARG A 110 15.45 -29.93 -17.18
C ARG A 110 15.27 -30.82 -15.95
N PHE A 111 14.23 -30.60 -15.16
CA PHE A 111 13.93 -31.43 -13.99
C PHE A 111 13.49 -32.84 -14.39
N SER A 112 12.66 -32.97 -15.41
CA SER A 112 12.20 -34.27 -15.93
C SER A 112 13.35 -35.09 -16.54
N ALA A 113 14.22 -34.43 -17.32
CA ALA A 113 15.44 -35.06 -17.83
C ALA A 113 16.35 -35.54 -16.68
N ARG A 114 16.56 -34.71 -15.65
CA ARG A 114 17.36 -35.10 -14.47
C ARG A 114 16.72 -36.26 -13.69
N ALA A 115 15.41 -36.22 -13.46
CA ALA A 115 14.67 -37.27 -12.75
C ALA A 115 14.72 -38.61 -13.51
N SER A 116 14.65 -38.59 -14.85
CA SER A 116 14.82 -39.79 -15.67
C SER A 116 16.25 -40.36 -15.63
N ASN A 117 17.27 -39.50 -15.49
CA ASN A 117 18.68 -39.90 -15.42
C ASN A 117 19.13 -40.32 -14.02
N THR A 118 18.32 -40.09 -12.99
CA THR A 118 18.53 -40.56 -11.62
C THR A 118 17.61 -41.73 -11.25
N ARG A 119 17.52 -42.75 -12.11
CA ARG A 119 17.08 -44.07 -11.65
C ARG A 119 18.28 -44.81 -11.07
N PRO A 120 18.43 -44.99 -9.75
CA PRO A 120 19.30 -46.04 -9.27
C PRO A 120 18.72 -47.37 -9.77
N ASP A 121 19.51 -48.11 -10.53
CA ASP A 121 19.17 -49.48 -10.92
C ASP A 121 18.96 -50.29 -9.63
N CYS A 122 17.70 -50.62 -9.36
CA CYS A 122 17.33 -51.47 -8.23
C CYS A 122 16.63 -52.71 -8.79
N SER A 123 17.34 -53.43 -9.66
CA SER A 123 17.13 -54.85 -9.90
C SER A 123 17.57 -55.65 -8.66
N ALA A 124 16.68 -55.80 -7.68
CA ALA A 124 16.80 -56.84 -6.66
C ALA A 124 15.43 -57.46 -6.39
N LYS A 125 15.34 -58.76 -6.66
CA LYS A 125 14.16 -59.61 -6.44
C LYS A 125 13.76 -59.65 -4.95
N ALA A 126 12.47 -59.51 -4.66
CA ALA A 126 11.84 -60.11 -3.48
C ALA A 126 10.38 -60.49 -3.80
N ALA A 127 10.00 -61.71 -3.40
CA ALA A 127 8.75 -62.42 -3.68
C ALA A 127 7.52 -61.80 -2.94
N PRO A 128 6.28 -62.18 -3.32
CA PRO A 128 5.08 -61.50 -2.84
C PRO A 128 4.73 -61.95 -1.43
N THR A 129 4.60 -60.99 -0.50
CA THR A 129 3.97 -61.22 0.80
C THR A 129 2.76 -60.32 0.93
N ALA A 130 1.60 -60.97 1.09
CA ALA A 130 0.30 -60.35 1.20
C ALA A 130 0.24 -59.29 2.32
N ARG A 131 -0.38 -58.15 2.04
CA ARG A 131 -0.88 -57.24 3.09
C ARG A 131 -2.34 -56.91 2.84
N ARG A 132 -3.14 -57.22 3.86
CA ARG A 132 -4.59 -57.01 3.98
C ARG A 132 -4.97 -55.56 3.69
N SER A 133 -6.14 -55.40 3.06
CA SER A 133 -6.89 -54.16 2.97
C SER A 133 -7.16 -53.58 4.36
N ALA A 134 -6.95 -52.27 4.54
CA ALA A 134 -7.43 -51.48 5.67
C ALA A 134 -8.30 -50.33 5.13
N PRO A 135 -9.39 -49.95 5.83
CA PRO A 135 -10.41 -49.01 5.33
C PRO A 135 -9.93 -47.54 5.37
N PRO A 136 -10.57 -46.63 4.62
CA PRO A 136 -10.18 -45.22 4.57
C PRO A 136 -10.41 -44.51 5.91
N SER A 137 -9.44 -43.71 6.35
CA SER A 137 -9.55 -42.82 7.51
C SER A 137 -10.54 -41.67 7.26
N PRO A 138 -11.22 -41.16 8.31
CA PRO A 138 -12.30 -40.18 8.16
C PRO A 138 -11.78 -38.75 7.91
N MET A 139 -12.58 -37.97 7.17
CA MET A 139 -12.33 -36.55 6.90
C MET A 139 -12.34 -35.70 8.19
N PRO A 140 -11.53 -34.63 8.26
CA PRO A 140 -11.60 -33.67 9.35
C PRO A 140 -12.89 -32.82 9.29
N PRO A 141 -13.45 -32.41 10.44
CA PRO A 141 -14.68 -31.63 10.48
C PRO A 141 -14.47 -30.17 10.01
N ARG A 142 -15.44 -29.66 9.25
CA ARG A 142 -15.60 -28.24 8.89
C ARG A 142 -15.76 -27.39 10.14
N MET A 143 -14.85 -26.44 10.36
CA MET A 143 -15.01 -25.42 11.40
C MET A 143 -16.17 -24.47 11.08
N ALA A 144 -16.97 -24.22 12.12
CA ALA A 144 -18.21 -23.47 12.08
C ALA A 144 -17.99 -21.95 11.99
N ASN A 145 -18.98 -21.34 11.35
CA ASN A 145 -19.18 -19.92 11.09
C ASN A 145 -19.44 -19.17 12.42
N TRP A 146 -18.65 -18.15 12.73
CA TRP A 146 -18.88 -17.28 13.90
C TRP A 146 -19.82 -16.13 13.51
N ARG A 147 -21.10 -16.29 13.82
CA ARG A 147 -22.06 -15.19 13.95
C ARG A 147 -22.57 -15.11 15.39
N ASN A 148 -22.65 -13.88 15.87
CA ASN A 148 -23.44 -13.36 16.99
C ASN A 148 -22.87 -13.57 18.41
N GLY A 149 -22.54 -12.44 19.04
CA GLY A 149 -22.49 -12.29 20.49
C GLY A 149 -23.40 -11.13 20.90
N PRO A 150 -24.22 -11.26 21.97
CA PRO A 150 -24.85 -10.13 22.65
C PRO A 150 -24.05 -9.78 23.92
N CYS A 151 -23.86 -8.47 24.15
CA CYS A 151 -23.78 -7.81 25.46
C CYS A 151 -23.90 -6.30 25.22
#